data_AF-A0A3L6P875-F1
#
_entry.id   AF-A0A3L6P875-F1
#
_cell.length_a   1.000
_cell.length_b   1.000
_cell.length_c   1.000
_cell.angle_alpha   90.00
_cell.angle_beta   90.00
_cell.angle_gamma   90.00
#
_symmetry.space_group_name_H-M   'P 1'
#
loop_
_entity.id
_entity.type
_entity.pdbx_description
1 polymer ?
#
loop_
_entity_poly.entity_id
_entity_poly.type
_entity_poly.pdbx_seq_one_letter_code
_entity_poly.pdbx_strand_id
1 'polypeptide(L)'
;MVLTASRYRARKQKVFWSVFQTDVSSPTPRSTPVAAFTDQGAAFGGPHASPQHAPPPPPPLFHETLQHADDQVRWDRAWHAVTSKIQLPTSVAVEDSFGTLPPESQDVDLDFRDSLALLLYPGRSLPQAAHTEDILLWHTHQVRQHFIHHVMPLLSACSSQGDHTQVLASSVSTLEAAHRQYLWGLTLIVQGYEDDASANASFSKFRRDLHTIIGNSLNQGLTNALTSVLQRLIRSSLGIGRRYDGILESQDNCGDSAVREELLGLIESLKNVGLVGERFQVLFAEIMDASMEEFIKTSYSGFWKASEQSSTPGPSTLTGCLGHLSDWVENQYGRLAVEVFSRLETRIAWSDVECWREIAVGRLATLRIQELFDIALNWPESRGGLEDLRLAVSTPQRRLQLTDTFSLALQKRLLHPGRSTSDILQTYISMIRTFHALDHSKVLLDRDRGHRLAL
;
A
#
# COMPACT_ATOMS: atom_id res chain seq x y z
N MET A 1 27.67 -13.55 -16.30
CA MET A 1 27.36 -13.59 -14.84
C MET A 1 25.86 -13.75 -14.56
N VAL A 2 25.13 -14.62 -15.28
CA VAL A 2 23.64 -14.77 -15.14
C VAL A 2 23.24 -16.08 -14.42
N LEU A 3 24.17 -17.03 -14.27
CA LEU A 3 23.91 -18.38 -13.74
C LEU A 3 23.84 -18.49 -12.21
N THR A 4 24.17 -17.44 -11.46
CA THR A 4 24.22 -17.46 -9.98
C THR A 4 22.89 -17.07 -9.33
N ALA A 5 22.10 -16.20 -9.96
CA ALA A 5 20.81 -15.76 -9.44
C ALA A 5 19.73 -16.86 -9.49
N SER A 6 19.73 -17.71 -10.54
CA SER A 6 18.77 -18.82 -10.64
C SER A 6 19.02 -19.91 -9.61
N ARG A 7 20.30 -20.23 -9.34
CA ARG A 7 20.70 -21.19 -8.30
C ARG A 7 20.38 -20.70 -6.89
N TYR A 8 20.47 -19.39 -6.65
CA TYR A 8 20.10 -18.79 -5.38
C TYR A 8 18.57 -18.80 -5.15
N ARG A 9 17.77 -18.48 -6.18
CA ARG A 9 16.30 -18.64 -6.15
C ARG A 9 15.89 -20.10 -5.96
N ALA A 10 16.53 -21.04 -6.66
CA ALA A 10 16.26 -22.47 -6.53
C ALA A 10 16.64 -23.01 -5.14
N ARG A 11 17.72 -22.51 -4.52
CA ARG A 11 18.09 -22.85 -3.14
C ARG A 11 17.11 -22.26 -2.13
N LYS A 12 16.69 -21.00 -2.30
CA LYS A 12 15.65 -20.40 -1.44
C LYS A 12 14.31 -21.11 -1.57
N GLN A 13 13.91 -21.50 -2.79
CA GLN A 13 12.77 -22.38 -3.00
C GLN A 13 12.98 -23.69 -2.26
N LYS A 14 14.07 -24.42 -2.46
CA LYS A 14 14.31 -25.71 -1.77
C LYS A 14 14.28 -25.61 -0.23
N VAL A 15 14.85 -24.54 0.33
CA VAL A 15 14.80 -24.30 1.78
C VAL A 15 13.39 -23.94 2.24
N PHE A 16 12.63 -23.20 1.43
CA PHE A 16 11.22 -22.89 1.69
C PHE A 16 10.35 -24.18 1.63
N TRP A 17 10.49 -25.02 0.61
CA TRP A 17 9.81 -26.33 0.48
C TRP A 17 10.24 -27.34 1.57
N SER A 18 11.39 -27.13 2.22
CA SER A 18 11.86 -27.97 3.33
C SER A 18 11.31 -27.54 4.69
N VAL A 19 10.90 -26.27 4.84
CA VAL A 19 10.36 -25.71 6.09
C VAL A 19 8.83 -25.72 6.08
N PHE A 20 8.22 -25.63 4.89
CA PHE A 20 6.79 -25.77 4.69
C PHE A 20 6.51 -27.12 4.02
N GLN A 21 5.92 -28.07 4.76
CA GLN A 21 5.36 -29.28 4.16
C GLN A 21 4.32 -28.84 3.13
N THR A 22 4.55 -29.22 1.87
CA THR A 22 3.73 -28.80 0.73
C THR A 22 2.77 -29.87 0.26
N ASP A 23 2.55 -30.88 1.09
CA ASP A 23 1.53 -31.88 0.84
C ASP A 23 0.18 -31.24 1.20
N VAL A 24 -0.31 -30.36 0.32
CA VAL A 24 -1.75 -30.10 0.24
C VAL A 24 -2.39 -31.46 0.00
N SER A 25 -3.26 -31.90 0.91
CA SER A 25 -3.97 -33.17 0.74
C SER A 25 -4.55 -33.22 -0.67
N SER A 26 -4.10 -34.17 -1.47
CA SER A 26 -4.63 -34.37 -2.81
C SER A 26 -6.13 -34.65 -2.73
N PRO A 27 -6.95 -34.24 -3.71
CA PRO A 27 -8.35 -34.67 -3.81
C PRO A 27 -8.49 -36.18 -4.08
N THR A 28 -7.38 -36.93 -4.13
CA THR A 28 -7.35 -38.38 -4.05
C THR A 28 -7.30 -38.84 -2.59
N PRO A 29 -8.16 -39.79 -2.17
CA PRO A 29 -8.13 -40.31 -0.81
C PRO A 29 -6.73 -40.84 -0.53
N ARG A 30 -6.15 -40.45 0.62
CA ARG A 30 -4.99 -41.16 1.14
C ARG A 30 -5.44 -42.60 1.30
N SER A 31 -4.91 -43.49 0.47
CA SER A 31 -5.25 -44.90 0.52
C SER A 31 -5.07 -45.37 1.96
N THR A 32 -6.20 -45.69 2.60
CA THR A 32 -6.20 -46.43 3.85
C THR A 32 -5.29 -47.65 3.64
N PRO A 33 -4.38 -47.98 4.58
CA PRO A 33 -3.66 -49.23 4.47
C PRO A 33 -4.70 -50.33 4.47
N VAL A 34 -4.82 -50.99 3.32
CA VAL A 34 -5.69 -52.15 3.11
C VAL A 34 -5.33 -53.16 4.19
N ALA A 35 -6.17 -53.28 5.20
CA ALA A 35 -6.13 -54.42 6.12
C ALA A 35 -6.51 -55.66 5.29
N ALA A 36 -5.48 -56.33 4.79
CA ALA A 36 -5.47 -57.69 4.26
C ALA A 36 -6.68 -58.07 3.38
N PHE A 37 -6.61 -57.80 2.08
CA PHE A 37 -7.15 -58.76 1.11
C PHE A 37 -6.35 -60.06 1.31
N THR A 38 -6.98 -61.09 1.84
CA THR A 38 -6.44 -62.45 1.72
C THR A 38 -6.40 -62.81 0.24
N ASP A 39 -5.20 -63.11 -0.25
CA ASP A 39 -4.85 -63.39 -1.63
C ASP A 39 -5.72 -64.46 -2.32
N GLN A 40 -5.88 -64.27 -3.63
CA GLN A 40 -6.27 -65.32 -4.56
C GLN A 40 -5.25 -66.46 -4.50
N GLY A 41 -5.68 -67.60 -3.95
CA GLY A 41 -4.83 -68.79 -3.88
C GLY A 41 -5.43 -69.94 -3.07
N ALA A 42 -6.70 -70.30 -3.28
CA ALA A 42 -7.23 -71.58 -2.81
C ALA A 42 -8.19 -72.18 -3.83
N ALA A 43 -7.91 -73.43 -4.18
CA ALA A 43 -8.45 -74.16 -5.31
C ALA A 43 -9.94 -74.57 -5.17
N PHE A 44 -10.53 -74.79 -6.35
CA PHE A 44 -11.88 -75.28 -6.64
C PHE A 44 -12.13 -76.70 -6.11
N GLY A 45 -13.24 -76.92 -5.39
CA GLY A 45 -13.81 -78.26 -5.13
C GLY A 45 -14.55 -78.40 -3.79
N GLY A 46 -15.87 -78.62 -3.82
CA GLY A 46 -16.64 -79.15 -2.67
C GLY A 46 -16.67 -80.69 -2.66
N PRO A 47 -17.59 -81.37 -1.95
CA PRO A 47 -18.32 -81.03 -0.72
C PRO A 47 -18.23 -82.16 0.37
N HIS A 48 -18.49 -81.87 1.65
CA HIS A 48 -19.26 -82.76 2.55
C HIS A 48 -19.59 -82.07 3.89
N ALA A 49 -20.79 -82.37 4.39
CA ALA A 49 -21.45 -81.77 5.55
C ALA A 49 -20.96 -82.30 6.90
N SER A 50 -20.99 -81.45 7.94
CA SER A 50 -21.74 -81.69 9.20
C SER A 50 -21.77 -80.43 10.09
N PRO A 51 -22.86 -80.20 10.85
CA PRO A 51 -23.10 -78.97 11.59
C PRO A 51 -22.69 -79.10 13.07
N GLN A 52 -22.14 -78.03 13.66
CA GLN A 52 -22.26 -77.62 15.08
C GLN A 52 -21.03 -76.82 15.52
N HIS A 53 -21.10 -75.50 15.44
CA HIS A 53 -20.62 -74.60 16.49
C HIS A 53 -21.09 -73.18 16.19
N ALA A 54 -21.83 -72.60 17.14
CA ALA A 54 -22.16 -71.17 17.11
C ALA A 54 -20.85 -70.36 17.16
N PRO A 55 -20.68 -69.32 16.34
CA PRO A 55 -19.49 -68.48 16.43
C PRO A 55 -19.48 -67.72 17.78
N PRO A 56 -18.34 -67.62 18.48
CA PRO A 56 -18.23 -66.79 19.67
C PRO A 56 -18.43 -65.31 19.30
N PRO A 57 -18.97 -64.47 20.20
CA PRO A 57 -19.13 -63.04 19.95
C PRO A 57 -17.76 -62.40 19.67
N PRO A 58 -17.67 -61.46 18.71
CA PRO A 58 -16.41 -60.81 18.39
C PRO A 58 -15.89 -60.00 19.60
N PRO A 59 -14.56 -59.85 19.77
CA PRO A 59 -13.97 -59.03 20.83
C PRO A 59 -14.44 -57.57 20.73
N PRO A 60 -14.62 -56.85 21.85
CA PRO A 60 -15.12 -55.47 21.86
C PRO A 60 -14.27 -54.50 21.03
N LEU A 61 -12.97 -54.77 20.85
CA LEU A 61 -12.06 -53.94 20.06
C LEU A 61 -12.36 -53.94 18.55
N PHE A 62 -13.01 -54.97 18.02
CA PHE A 62 -13.36 -55.01 16.59
C PHE A 62 -14.43 -53.97 16.23
N HIS A 63 -15.37 -53.70 17.16
CA HIS A 63 -16.46 -52.76 16.93
C HIS A 63 -15.97 -51.31 16.97
N GLU A 64 -15.05 -50.97 17.88
CA GLU A 64 -14.42 -49.64 17.93
C GLU A 64 -13.60 -49.37 16.66
N THR A 65 -12.75 -50.30 16.21
CA THR A 65 -11.95 -50.09 14.99
C THR A 65 -12.79 -49.95 13.73
N LEU A 66 -13.95 -50.61 13.65
CA LEU A 66 -14.88 -50.49 12.52
C LEU A 66 -15.59 -49.13 12.54
N GLN A 67 -16.00 -48.64 13.72
CA GLN A 67 -16.63 -47.32 13.85
C GLN A 67 -15.63 -46.18 13.55
N HIS A 68 -14.38 -46.31 14.01
CA HIS A 68 -13.29 -45.39 13.63
C HIS A 68 -13.03 -45.37 12.11
N ALA A 69 -13.08 -46.54 11.45
CA ALA A 69 -12.90 -46.64 10.00
C ALA A 69 -14.10 -46.04 9.24
N ASP A 70 -15.33 -46.26 9.71
CA ASP A 70 -16.55 -45.72 9.09
C ASP A 70 -16.60 -44.19 9.18
N ASP A 71 -16.24 -43.61 10.32
CA ASP A 71 -16.23 -42.16 10.50
C ASP A 71 -15.11 -41.50 9.68
N GLN A 72 -13.95 -42.14 9.56
CA GLN A 72 -12.87 -41.66 8.68
C GLN A 72 -13.27 -41.72 7.19
N VAL A 73 -13.91 -42.79 6.73
CA VAL A 73 -14.37 -42.92 5.34
C VAL A 73 -15.43 -41.87 5.00
N ARG A 74 -16.33 -41.56 5.94
CA ARG A 74 -17.30 -40.46 5.77
C ARG A 74 -16.61 -39.11 5.70
N TRP A 75 -15.61 -38.86 6.54
CA TRP A 75 -14.80 -37.65 6.50
C TRP A 75 -14.07 -37.52 5.15
N ASP A 76 -13.38 -38.57 4.69
CA ASP A 76 -12.64 -38.58 3.43
C ASP A 76 -13.58 -38.32 2.24
N ARG A 77 -14.77 -38.93 2.22
CA ARG A 77 -15.78 -38.70 1.16
C ARG A 77 -16.28 -37.26 1.16
N ALA A 78 -16.58 -36.70 2.33
CA ALA A 78 -17.01 -35.30 2.46
C ALA A 78 -15.88 -34.35 2.04
N TRP A 79 -14.63 -34.63 2.44
CA TRP A 79 -13.44 -33.90 2.04
C TRP A 79 -13.29 -33.88 0.52
N HIS A 80 -13.44 -35.00 -0.17
CA HIS A 80 -13.37 -35.06 -1.64
C HIS A 80 -14.50 -34.30 -2.33
N ALA A 81 -15.74 -34.44 -1.85
CA ALA A 81 -16.88 -33.73 -2.42
C ALA A 81 -16.69 -32.20 -2.32
N VAL A 82 -16.21 -31.71 -1.19
CA VAL A 82 -16.00 -30.28 -0.94
C VAL A 82 -14.76 -29.76 -1.67
N THR A 83 -13.62 -30.45 -1.56
CA THR A 83 -12.37 -30.01 -2.19
C THR A 83 -12.43 -30.03 -3.71
N SER A 84 -13.09 -31.01 -4.34
CA SER A 84 -13.21 -31.08 -5.80
C SER A 84 -14.03 -29.92 -6.40
N LYS A 85 -14.99 -29.37 -5.65
CA LYS A 85 -15.81 -28.23 -6.07
C LYS A 85 -15.09 -26.89 -5.88
N ILE A 86 -14.24 -26.78 -4.87
CA ILE A 86 -13.54 -25.54 -4.49
C ILE A 86 -12.14 -25.44 -5.14
N GLN A 87 -11.63 -26.54 -5.69
CA GLN A 87 -10.29 -26.60 -6.26
C GLN A 87 -10.08 -25.56 -7.38
N LEU A 88 -9.00 -24.80 -7.26
CA LEU A 88 -8.61 -23.81 -8.26
C LEU A 88 -8.05 -24.52 -9.52
N PRO A 89 -8.35 -24.02 -10.74
CA PRO A 89 -7.79 -24.58 -11.96
C PRO A 89 -6.27 -24.60 -11.96
N THR A 90 -5.67 -25.69 -12.42
CA THR A 90 -4.20 -25.86 -12.49
C THR A 90 -3.55 -25.15 -13.68
N SER A 91 -4.35 -24.58 -14.59
CA SER A 91 -3.87 -23.93 -15.82
C SER A 91 -4.68 -22.66 -16.10
N VAL A 92 -3.99 -21.53 -16.18
CA VAL A 92 -4.54 -20.25 -16.66
C VAL A 92 -4.17 -20.15 -18.14
N ALA A 93 -5.13 -20.36 -19.04
CA ALA A 93 -4.91 -20.11 -20.46
C ALA A 93 -4.87 -18.60 -20.71
N VAL A 94 -3.89 -18.14 -21.49
CA VAL A 94 -3.58 -16.72 -21.76
C VAL A 94 -4.74 -15.95 -22.40
N GLU A 95 -5.73 -16.64 -22.97
CA GLU A 95 -6.81 -16.03 -23.76
C GLU A 95 -8.13 -15.86 -22.99
N ASP A 96 -8.24 -16.43 -21.79
CA ASP A 96 -9.42 -16.30 -20.94
C ASP A 96 -8.94 -15.75 -19.59
N SER A 97 -8.95 -14.43 -19.43
CA SER A 97 -8.56 -13.75 -18.18
C SER A 97 -9.47 -14.22 -17.05
N PHE A 98 -9.09 -15.34 -16.43
CA PHE A 98 -9.75 -16.04 -15.32
C PHE A 98 -11.21 -16.48 -15.54
N GLY A 99 -11.81 -16.20 -16.70
CA GLY A 99 -13.12 -16.70 -17.13
C GLY A 99 -14.29 -16.23 -16.27
N THR A 100 -15.48 -16.19 -16.86
CA THR A 100 -16.74 -16.04 -16.11
C THR A 100 -16.86 -17.19 -15.13
N LEU A 101 -17.10 -16.88 -13.85
CA LEU A 101 -17.48 -17.87 -12.84
C LEU A 101 -18.58 -18.78 -13.42
N PRO A 102 -18.56 -20.09 -13.15
CA PRO A 102 -19.67 -20.96 -13.53
C PRO A 102 -20.96 -20.28 -13.08
N PRO A 103 -21.99 -20.17 -13.94
CA PRO A 103 -23.27 -19.60 -13.51
C PRO A 103 -23.67 -20.35 -12.24
N GLU A 104 -24.02 -19.61 -11.19
CA GLU A 104 -24.53 -20.17 -9.94
C GLU A 104 -25.60 -21.19 -10.31
N SER A 105 -25.23 -22.47 -10.35
CA SER A 105 -26.20 -23.54 -10.42
C SER A 105 -26.91 -23.42 -9.09
N GLN A 106 -28.15 -22.91 -9.14
CA GLN A 106 -29.05 -22.69 -8.01
C GLN A 106 -29.28 -23.94 -7.16
N ASP A 107 -28.77 -25.08 -7.61
CA ASP A 107 -28.59 -26.31 -6.84
C ASP A 107 -27.17 -26.33 -6.24
N VAL A 108 -26.95 -25.55 -5.16
CA VAL A 108 -25.96 -26.00 -4.17
C VAL A 108 -26.55 -27.29 -3.62
N ASP A 109 -26.15 -28.41 -4.22
CA ASP A 109 -26.56 -29.77 -3.84
C ASP A 109 -26.67 -29.85 -2.32
N LEU A 110 -27.82 -30.27 -1.81
CA LEU A 110 -28.03 -30.47 -0.37
C LEU A 110 -26.89 -31.33 0.20
N ASP A 111 -26.45 -32.32 -0.58
CA ASP A 111 -25.30 -33.18 -0.33
C ASP A 111 -23.98 -32.42 -0.11
N PHE A 112 -23.77 -31.28 -0.79
CA PHE A 112 -22.59 -30.43 -0.60
C PHE A 112 -22.65 -29.69 0.73
N ARG A 113 -23.81 -29.12 1.10
CA ARG A 113 -23.97 -28.43 2.39
C ARG A 113 -23.84 -29.40 3.56
N ASP A 114 -24.45 -30.58 3.44
CA ASP A 114 -24.35 -31.63 4.44
C ASP A 114 -22.90 -32.10 4.58
N SER A 115 -22.19 -32.30 3.47
CA SER A 115 -20.75 -32.62 3.48
C SER A 115 -19.90 -31.50 4.11
N LEU A 116 -20.25 -30.23 3.88
CA LEU A 116 -19.50 -29.09 4.41
C LEU A 116 -19.72 -28.90 5.91
N ALA A 117 -20.94 -29.13 6.40
CA ALA A 117 -21.25 -29.12 7.83
C ALA A 117 -20.48 -30.22 8.59
N LEU A 118 -20.30 -31.40 7.98
CA LEU A 118 -19.46 -32.48 8.54
C LEU A 118 -17.99 -32.06 8.67
N LEU A 119 -17.45 -31.26 7.74
CA LEU A 119 -16.06 -30.81 7.74
C LEU A 119 -15.79 -29.63 8.69
N LEU A 120 -16.76 -28.72 8.86
CA LEU A 120 -16.61 -27.56 9.75
C LEU A 120 -16.74 -27.91 11.24
N TYR A 121 -17.53 -28.95 11.57
CA TYR A 121 -17.76 -29.37 12.96
C TYR A 121 -17.43 -30.85 13.19
N PRO A 122 -16.17 -31.29 12.95
CA PRO A 122 -15.80 -32.70 13.02
C PRO A 122 -15.98 -33.27 14.44
N GLY A 123 -15.75 -32.48 15.49
CA GLY A 123 -15.92 -32.93 16.88
C GLY A 123 -17.37 -33.21 17.30
N ARG A 124 -18.38 -32.70 16.58
CA ARG A 124 -19.80 -32.95 16.84
C ARG A 124 -20.34 -34.10 16.00
N SER A 125 -19.84 -34.22 14.77
CA SER A 125 -20.42 -35.10 13.76
C SER A 125 -19.65 -36.42 13.59
N LEU A 126 -18.34 -36.42 13.85
CA LEU A 126 -17.42 -37.55 13.64
C LEU A 126 -16.36 -37.58 14.75
N PRO A 127 -16.74 -37.84 16.02
CA PRO A 127 -15.82 -37.78 17.17
C PRO A 127 -14.70 -38.83 17.12
N GLN A 128 -14.84 -39.85 16.27
CA GLN A 128 -13.90 -40.96 16.14
C GLN A 128 -12.97 -40.87 14.92
N ALA A 129 -13.04 -39.78 14.13
CA ALA A 129 -12.13 -39.56 13.00
C ALA A 129 -10.69 -39.32 13.48
N ALA A 130 -9.73 -40.03 12.91
CA ALA A 130 -8.33 -39.97 13.33
C ALA A 130 -7.58 -38.78 12.72
N HIS A 131 -8.00 -38.31 11.54
CA HIS A 131 -7.35 -37.22 10.81
C HIS A 131 -8.41 -36.22 10.34
N THR A 132 -8.29 -34.98 10.81
CA THR A 132 -9.15 -33.86 10.41
C THR A 132 -8.28 -32.70 9.99
N GLU A 133 -8.50 -32.16 8.80
CA GLU A 133 -7.86 -30.95 8.29
C GLU A 133 -8.83 -29.77 8.30
N ASP A 134 -8.30 -28.56 8.49
CA ASP A 134 -9.08 -27.32 8.39
C ASP A 134 -9.23 -26.92 6.93
N ILE A 135 -10.47 -26.94 6.42
CA ILE A 135 -10.80 -26.60 5.03
C ILE A 135 -10.43 -25.16 4.66
N LEU A 136 -10.51 -24.22 5.61
CA LEU A 136 -10.10 -22.82 5.36
C LEU A 136 -8.59 -22.72 5.22
N LEU A 137 -7.86 -23.45 6.06
CA LEU A 137 -6.40 -23.53 6.01
C LEU A 137 -5.96 -24.16 4.67
N TRP A 138 -6.58 -25.26 4.26
CA TRP A 138 -6.36 -25.90 2.97
C TRP A 138 -6.63 -24.94 1.79
N HIS A 139 -7.76 -24.24 1.78
CA HIS A 139 -8.09 -23.28 0.73
C HIS A 139 -7.09 -22.10 0.70
N THR A 140 -6.65 -21.63 1.86
CA THR A 140 -5.62 -20.58 1.96
C THR A 140 -4.28 -21.03 1.36
N HIS A 141 -3.89 -22.30 1.55
CA HIS A 141 -2.69 -22.86 0.91
C HIS A 141 -2.85 -23.00 -0.61
N GLN A 142 -4.01 -23.51 -1.06
CA GLN A 142 -4.35 -23.59 -2.50
C GLN A 142 -4.22 -22.22 -3.17
N VAL A 143 -4.82 -21.19 -2.57
CA VAL A 143 -4.77 -19.80 -3.07
C VAL A 143 -3.33 -19.29 -3.12
N ARG A 144 -2.55 -19.51 -2.06
CA ARG A 144 -1.13 -19.11 -2.02
C ARG A 144 -0.31 -19.79 -3.11
N GLN A 145 -0.49 -21.10 -3.31
CA GLN A 145 0.21 -21.86 -4.34
C GLN A 145 -0.17 -21.36 -5.73
N HIS A 146 -1.46 -21.26 -6.02
CA HIS A 146 -1.95 -20.77 -7.30
C HIS A 146 -1.48 -19.33 -7.59
N PHE A 147 -1.48 -18.46 -6.57
CA PHE A 147 -0.97 -17.09 -6.70
C PHE A 147 0.52 -17.05 -7.09
N ILE A 148 1.36 -17.85 -6.42
CA ILE A 148 2.81 -17.90 -6.70
C ILE A 148 3.10 -18.48 -8.08
N HIS A 149 2.38 -19.52 -8.50
CA HIS A 149 2.67 -20.24 -9.73
C HIS A 149 2.04 -19.63 -10.98
N HIS A 150 0.89 -18.96 -10.86
CA HIS A 150 0.13 -18.48 -12.03
C HIS A 150 -0.05 -16.97 -12.03
N VAL A 151 -0.41 -16.33 -10.91
CA VAL A 151 -0.67 -14.89 -10.89
C VAL A 151 0.64 -14.07 -10.89
N MET A 152 1.62 -14.46 -10.07
CA MET A 152 2.90 -13.74 -9.98
C MET A 152 3.66 -13.67 -11.33
N PRO A 153 3.75 -14.75 -12.14
CA PRO A 153 4.34 -14.66 -13.46
C PRO A 153 3.58 -13.73 -14.40
N LEU A 154 2.24 -13.72 -14.36
CA LEU A 154 1.42 -12.81 -15.17
C LEU A 154 1.68 -11.35 -14.79
N LEU A 155 1.74 -11.02 -13.50
CA LEU A 155 2.10 -9.67 -13.04
C LEU A 155 3.51 -9.26 -13.48
N SER A 156 4.43 -10.21 -13.50
CA SER A 156 5.78 -9.95 -14.02
C SER A 156 5.79 -9.68 -15.53
N ALA A 157 4.94 -10.38 -16.30
CA ALA A 157 4.77 -10.13 -17.73
C ALA A 157 4.14 -8.76 -18.00
N CYS A 158 3.10 -8.39 -17.25
CA CYS A 158 2.47 -7.06 -17.32
C CYS A 158 3.48 -5.94 -17.07
N SER A 159 4.44 -6.14 -16.14
CA SER A 159 5.47 -5.13 -15.87
C SER A 159 6.50 -4.91 -17.00
N SER A 160 6.52 -5.79 -18.01
CA SER A 160 7.41 -5.68 -19.18
C SER A 160 6.75 -5.02 -20.40
N GLN A 161 5.45 -4.75 -20.34
CA GLN A 161 4.65 -4.28 -21.47
C GLN A 161 4.09 -2.88 -21.22
N GLY A 162 4.57 -1.90 -21.98
CA GLY A 162 3.85 -0.65 -22.24
C GLY A 162 4.02 0.49 -21.24
N ASP A 163 3.10 1.46 -21.33
CA ASP A 163 3.04 2.68 -20.50
C ASP A 163 2.58 2.36 -19.06
N HIS A 164 3.02 3.16 -18.09
CA HIS A 164 2.77 2.93 -16.66
C HIS A 164 1.27 2.83 -16.32
N THR A 165 0.41 3.54 -17.06
CA THR A 165 -1.05 3.47 -16.93
C THR A 165 -1.60 2.11 -17.34
N GLN A 166 -1.11 1.55 -18.45
CA GLN A 166 -1.51 0.25 -18.98
C GLN A 166 -0.97 -0.89 -18.11
N VAL A 167 0.26 -0.76 -17.61
CA VAL A 167 0.85 -1.71 -16.66
C VAL A 167 0.00 -1.80 -15.39
N LEU A 168 -0.44 -0.65 -14.85
CA LEU A 168 -1.29 -0.63 -13.66
C LEU A 168 -2.67 -1.23 -13.96
N ALA A 169 -3.33 -0.81 -15.04
CA ALA A 169 -4.67 -1.30 -15.39
C ALA A 169 -4.70 -2.81 -15.66
N SER A 170 -3.72 -3.34 -16.39
CA SER A 170 -3.58 -4.78 -16.64
C SER A 170 -3.27 -5.56 -15.35
N SER A 171 -2.41 -5.03 -14.48
CA SER A 171 -2.10 -5.65 -13.19
C SER A 171 -3.30 -5.66 -12.24
N VAL A 172 -4.07 -4.56 -12.19
CA VAL A 172 -5.31 -4.47 -11.39
C VAL A 172 -6.35 -5.44 -11.93
N SER A 173 -6.58 -5.48 -13.26
CA SER A 173 -7.55 -6.39 -13.88
C SER A 173 -7.22 -7.86 -13.63
N THR A 174 -5.95 -8.26 -13.81
CA THR A 174 -5.50 -9.64 -13.53
C THR A 174 -5.66 -10.01 -12.06
N LEU A 175 -5.39 -9.08 -11.15
CA LEU A 175 -5.57 -9.31 -9.73
C LEU A 175 -7.04 -9.32 -9.30
N GLU A 176 -7.91 -8.47 -9.86
CA GLU A 176 -9.34 -8.49 -9.60
C GLU A 176 -9.94 -9.83 -10.04
N ALA A 177 -9.53 -10.32 -11.19
CA ALA A 177 -10.00 -11.57 -11.75
C ALA A 177 -9.53 -12.77 -10.88
N ALA A 178 -8.29 -12.75 -10.40
CA ALA A 178 -7.81 -13.71 -9.41
C ALA A 178 -8.57 -13.61 -8.06
N HIS A 179 -8.86 -12.40 -7.57
CA HIS A 179 -9.65 -12.19 -6.36
C HIS A 179 -11.05 -12.79 -6.46
N ARG A 180 -11.75 -12.59 -7.60
CA ARG A 180 -13.09 -13.14 -7.81
C ARG A 180 -13.09 -14.66 -7.67
N GLN A 181 -12.09 -15.34 -8.22
CA GLN A 181 -11.96 -16.79 -8.09
C GLN A 181 -11.70 -17.25 -6.64
N TYR A 182 -10.80 -16.56 -5.93
CA TYR A 182 -10.49 -16.91 -4.54
C TYR A 182 -11.66 -16.64 -3.59
N LEU A 183 -12.37 -15.53 -3.81
CA LEU A 183 -13.55 -15.18 -3.01
C LEU A 183 -14.72 -16.13 -3.29
N TRP A 184 -14.87 -16.62 -4.52
CA TRP A 184 -15.89 -17.61 -4.84
C TRP A 184 -15.74 -18.90 -4.01
N GLY A 185 -14.53 -19.48 -3.96
CA GLY A 185 -14.26 -20.66 -3.13
C GLY A 185 -14.56 -20.41 -1.65
N LEU A 186 -14.21 -19.22 -1.15
CA LEU A 186 -14.51 -18.81 0.22
C LEU A 186 -16.01 -18.63 0.47
N THR A 187 -16.77 -18.05 -0.46
CA THR A 187 -18.23 -17.90 -0.30
C THR A 187 -18.92 -19.25 -0.15
N LEU A 188 -18.47 -20.28 -0.88
CA LEU A 188 -18.98 -21.64 -0.72
C LEU A 188 -18.67 -22.23 0.66
N ILE A 189 -17.47 -22.00 1.19
CA ILE A 189 -17.09 -22.46 2.54
C ILE A 189 -17.90 -21.74 3.62
N VAL A 190 -18.11 -20.43 3.44
CA VAL A 190 -18.83 -19.60 4.41
C VAL A 190 -20.32 -19.98 4.50
N GLN A 191 -20.93 -20.46 3.41
CA GLN A 191 -22.33 -20.91 3.37
C GLN A 191 -22.64 -22.11 4.28
N GLY A 192 -21.64 -22.85 4.77
CA GLY A 192 -21.86 -23.98 5.68
C GLY A 192 -21.67 -23.67 7.17
N TYR A 193 -21.36 -22.43 7.54
CA TYR A 193 -21.32 -22.03 8.94
C TYR A 193 -22.74 -21.89 9.51
N GLU A 194 -22.94 -22.35 10.74
CA GLU A 194 -24.22 -22.17 11.45
C GLU A 194 -24.40 -20.74 11.99
N ASP A 195 -23.30 -20.00 12.23
CA ASP A 195 -23.30 -18.66 12.82
C ASP A 195 -22.61 -17.63 11.92
N ASP A 196 -23.34 -16.58 11.57
CA ASP A 196 -22.88 -15.45 10.74
C ASP A 196 -21.68 -14.72 11.36
N ALA A 197 -21.54 -14.69 12.69
CA ALA A 197 -20.41 -14.03 13.34
C ALA A 197 -19.09 -14.78 13.08
N SER A 198 -19.11 -16.10 13.17
CA SER A 198 -17.95 -16.97 12.88
C SER A 198 -17.57 -16.96 11.40
N ALA A 199 -18.57 -16.97 10.51
CA ALA A 199 -18.42 -16.78 9.07
C ALA A 199 -17.69 -15.46 8.73
N ASN A 200 -18.15 -14.34 9.30
CA ASN A 200 -17.56 -13.02 9.07
C ASN A 200 -16.13 -12.92 9.64
N ALA A 201 -15.86 -13.53 10.81
CA ALA A 201 -14.52 -13.58 11.37
C ALA A 201 -13.54 -14.32 10.45
N SER A 202 -13.93 -15.50 9.97
CA SER A 202 -13.15 -16.32 9.03
C SER A 202 -12.94 -15.61 7.68
N PHE A 203 -13.99 -14.98 7.14
CA PHE A 203 -13.90 -14.18 5.92
C PHE A 203 -12.90 -13.03 6.06
N SER A 204 -12.98 -12.29 7.18
CA SER A 204 -12.05 -11.19 7.46
C SER A 204 -10.60 -11.65 7.60
N LYS A 205 -10.38 -12.84 8.17
CA LYS A 205 -9.05 -13.44 8.36
C LYS A 205 -8.46 -13.82 7.01
N PHE A 206 -9.20 -14.57 6.19
CA PHE A 206 -8.77 -14.95 4.85
C PHE A 206 -8.47 -13.72 3.99
N ARG A 207 -9.33 -12.70 4.00
CA ARG A 207 -9.13 -11.47 3.22
C ARG A 207 -7.85 -10.74 3.64
N ARG A 208 -7.56 -10.65 4.94
CA ARG A 208 -6.30 -10.09 5.47
C ARG A 208 -5.09 -10.90 5.03
N ASP A 209 -5.17 -12.24 5.08
CA ASP A 209 -4.07 -13.11 4.65
C ASP A 209 -3.80 -12.97 3.14
N LEU A 210 -4.86 -12.89 2.32
CA LEU A 210 -4.76 -12.66 0.88
C LEU A 210 -4.12 -11.30 0.56
N HIS A 211 -4.61 -10.22 1.16
CA HIS A 211 -4.03 -8.89 1.00
C HIS A 211 -2.56 -8.85 1.43
N THR A 212 -2.19 -9.60 2.47
CA THR A 212 -0.80 -9.72 2.93
C THR A 212 0.08 -10.43 1.91
N ILE A 213 -0.42 -11.48 1.24
CA ILE A 213 0.31 -12.17 0.17
C ILE A 213 0.53 -11.23 -1.02
N ILE A 214 -0.52 -10.52 -1.43
CA ILE A 214 -0.52 -9.65 -2.61
C ILE A 214 0.35 -8.42 -2.38
N GLY A 215 0.21 -7.74 -1.24
CA GLY A 215 1.04 -6.59 -0.87
C GLY A 215 2.55 -6.93 -0.81
N ASN A 216 2.90 -8.17 -0.45
CA ASN A 216 4.29 -8.62 -0.43
C ASN A 216 4.86 -9.00 -1.82
N SER A 217 3.98 -9.27 -2.78
CA SER A 217 4.35 -9.70 -4.14
C SER A 217 4.58 -8.57 -5.15
N LEU A 218 4.42 -7.31 -4.71
CA LEU A 218 4.66 -6.13 -5.54
C LEU A 218 6.07 -6.17 -6.19
N ASN A 219 6.11 -6.29 -7.52
CA ASN A 219 7.35 -6.17 -8.28
C ASN A 219 7.75 -4.69 -8.43
N GLN A 220 9.04 -4.40 -8.57
CA GLN A 220 9.55 -3.02 -8.72
C GLN A 220 8.93 -2.29 -9.91
N GLY A 221 8.63 -3.01 -11.00
CA GLY A 221 7.97 -2.42 -12.17
C GLY A 221 6.55 -1.92 -11.86
N LEU A 222 5.79 -2.68 -11.05
CA LEU A 222 4.44 -2.29 -10.63
C LEU A 222 4.48 -1.16 -9.61
N THR A 223 5.42 -1.17 -8.66
CA THR A 223 5.58 -0.05 -7.71
C THR A 223 5.94 1.23 -8.44
N ASN A 224 6.85 1.18 -9.42
CA ASN A 224 7.21 2.35 -10.23
C ASN A 224 6.01 2.86 -11.03
N ALA A 225 5.23 1.97 -11.66
CA ALA A 225 4.02 2.34 -12.38
C ALA A 225 2.97 2.98 -11.47
N LEU A 226 2.74 2.40 -10.30
CA LEU A 226 1.86 2.95 -9.27
C LEU A 226 2.34 4.33 -8.81
N THR A 227 3.64 4.49 -8.51
CA THR A 227 4.23 5.78 -8.12
C THR A 227 4.05 6.82 -9.22
N SER A 228 4.34 6.51 -10.48
CA SER A 228 4.20 7.46 -11.58
C SER A 228 2.75 7.89 -11.84
N VAL A 229 1.80 6.95 -11.78
CA VAL A 229 0.37 7.24 -11.97
C VAL A 229 -0.18 8.06 -10.81
N LEU A 230 0.12 7.67 -9.56
CA LEU A 230 -0.28 8.42 -8.38
C LEU A 230 0.33 9.81 -8.37
N GLN A 231 1.62 9.95 -8.67
CA GLN A 231 2.29 11.25 -8.73
C GLN A 231 1.65 12.16 -9.78
N ARG A 232 1.30 11.63 -10.96
CA ARG A 232 0.59 12.39 -12.00
C ARG A 232 -0.78 12.88 -11.53
N LEU A 233 -1.58 11.98 -10.95
CA LEU A 233 -2.93 12.29 -10.47
C LEU A 233 -2.90 13.26 -9.29
N ILE A 234 -2.02 13.03 -8.31
CA ILE A 234 -1.81 13.88 -7.14
C ILE A 234 -1.36 15.27 -7.59
N ARG A 235 -0.36 15.36 -8.48
CA ARG A 235 0.13 16.63 -9.02
C ARG A 235 -0.99 17.43 -9.69
N SER A 236 -1.81 16.77 -10.50
CA SER A 236 -2.95 17.39 -11.18
C SER A 236 -4.03 17.82 -10.18
N SER A 237 -4.35 16.98 -9.18
CA SER A 237 -5.39 17.26 -8.18
C SER A 237 -5.03 18.37 -7.18
N LEU A 238 -3.74 18.61 -6.97
CA LEU A 238 -3.17 19.66 -6.12
C LEU A 238 -2.84 20.95 -6.92
N GLY A 239 -3.11 20.97 -8.23
CA GLY A 239 -2.85 22.14 -9.09
C GLY A 239 -1.37 22.51 -9.22
N ILE A 240 -0.45 21.56 -9.00
CA ILE A 240 1.00 21.81 -8.99
C ILE A 240 1.48 22.13 -10.41
N GLY A 241 1.77 23.41 -10.63
CA GLY A 241 2.16 23.96 -11.93
C GLY A 241 1.69 25.40 -12.17
N ARG A 242 0.75 25.90 -11.36
CA ARG A 242 0.35 27.31 -11.38
C ARG A 242 1.28 28.14 -10.49
N ARG A 243 1.85 29.21 -11.05
CA ARG A 243 2.61 30.20 -10.26
C ARG A 243 1.63 31.00 -9.42
N TYR A 244 2.09 31.43 -8.25
CA TYR A 244 1.32 32.36 -7.43
C TYR A 244 1.35 33.74 -8.10
N ASP A 245 0.22 34.18 -8.65
CA ASP A 245 0.09 35.47 -9.35
C ASP A 245 -0.31 36.63 -8.40
N GLY A 246 -0.37 36.40 -7.09
CA GLY A 246 -0.68 37.45 -6.11
C GLY A 246 -2.17 37.76 -5.95
N ILE A 247 -3.04 37.10 -6.72
CA ILE A 247 -4.50 37.21 -6.65
C ILE A 247 -5.06 35.88 -6.13
N LEU A 248 -5.84 35.94 -5.05
CA LEU A 248 -6.68 34.82 -4.59
C LEU A 248 -7.87 34.71 -5.57
N GLU A 249 -7.64 34.18 -6.77
CA GLU A 249 -8.74 33.84 -7.66
C GLU A 249 -9.49 32.63 -7.08
N SER A 250 -10.80 32.79 -6.91
CA SER A 250 -11.73 31.68 -6.69
C SER A 250 -11.71 30.78 -7.92
N GLN A 251 -10.89 29.73 -7.87
CA GLN A 251 -10.62 28.84 -9.00
C GLN A 251 -11.87 28.09 -9.49
N ASP A 252 -11.99 27.98 -10.82
CA ASP A 252 -12.87 27.05 -11.52
C ASP A 252 -12.50 25.60 -11.16
N ASN A 253 -13.12 25.09 -10.10
CA ASN A 253 -12.92 23.77 -9.48
C ASN A 253 -13.36 22.56 -10.34
N CYS A 254 -13.85 22.78 -11.56
CA CYS A 254 -14.52 21.72 -12.33
C CYS A 254 -13.55 20.64 -12.84
N GLY A 255 -12.38 21.04 -13.35
CA GLY A 255 -11.37 20.08 -13.85
C GLY A 255 -10.67 19.30 -12.73
N ASP A 256 -10.39 19.97 -11.61
CA ASP A 256 -9.67 19.37 -10.49
C ASP A 256 -10.55 18.36 -9.73
N SER A 257 -11.88 18.56 -9.71
CA SER A 257 -12.84 17.61 -9.13
C SER A 257 -12.88 16.29 -9.89
N ALA A 258 -12.89 16.33 -11.23
CA ALA A 258 -12.93 15.11 -12.05
C ALA A 258 -11.66 14.25 -11.88
N VAL A 259 -10.49 14.89 -11.79
CA VAL A 259 -9.22 14.18 -11.55
C VAL A 259 -9.14 13.62 -10.14
N ARG A 260 -9.73 14.32 -9.15
CA ARG A 260 -9.87 13.80 -7.79
C ARG A 260 -10.76 12.56 -7.74
N GLU A 261 -11.88 12.56 -8.46
CA GLU A 261 -12.74 11.38 -8.58
C GLU A 261 -12.00 10.20 -9.25
N GLU A 262 -11.20 10.45 -10.29
CA GLU A 262 -10.36 9.42 -10.92
C GLU A 262 -9.33 8.84 -9.94
N LEU A 263 -8.66 9.69 -9.15
CA LEU A 263 -7.72 9.26 -8.11
C LEU A 263 -8.41 8.40 -7.04
N LEU A 264 -9.58 8.82 -6.56
CA LEU A 264 -10.33 8.09 -5.54
C LEU A 264 -10.84 6.74 -6.08
N GLY A 265 -11.32 6.70 -7.32
CA GLY A 265 -11.72 5.46 -7.98
C GLY A 265 -10.56 4.48 -8.16
N LEU A 266 -9.37 4.98 -8.48
CA LEU A 266 -8.15 4.16 -8.55
C LEU A 266 -7.74 3.63 -7.18
N ILE A 267 -7.85 4.44 -6.12
CA ILE A 267 -7.54 3.98 -4.75
C ILE A 267 -8.54 2.91 -4.30
N GLU A 268 -9.81 3.03 -4.70
CA GLU A 268 -10.84 2.04 -4.40
C GLU A 268 -10.58 0.70 -5.11
N SER A 269 -10.17 0.72 -6.39
CA SER A 269 -9.77 -0.50 -7.09
C SER A 269 -8.53 -1.13 -6.46
N LEU A 270 -7.52 -0.33 -6.08
CA LEU A 270 -6.34 -0.83 -5.36
C LEU A 270 -6.71 -1.42 -3.98
N LYS A 271 -7.70 -0.85 -3.28
CA LYS A 271 -8.20 -1.37 -2.00
C LYS A 271 -8.88 -2.72 -2.17
N ASN A 272 -9.74 -2.84 -3.19
CA ASN A 272 -10.45 -4.09 -3.50
C ASN A 272 -9.48 -5.22 -3.86
N VAL A 273 -8.35 -4.87 -4.45
CA VAL A 273 -7.28 -5.79 -4.82
C VAL A 273 -6.26 -6.02 -3.68
N GLY A 274 -6.39 -5.32 -2.55
CA GLY A 274 -5.47 -5.50 -1.42
C GLY A 274 -4.05 -4.99 -1.67
N LEU A 275 -3.86 -4.10 -2.65
CA LEU A 275 -2.59 -3.39 -2.89
C LEU A 275 -2.38 -2.21 -1.93
N VAL A 276 -3.43 -1.87 -1.22
CA VAL A 276 -3.48 -0.82 -0.21
C VAL A 276 -3.06 -1.39 1.14
N GLY A 277 -1.75 -1.44 1.37
CA GLY A 277 -1.14 -1.82 2.64
C GLY A 277 -0.17 -0.76 3.17
N GLU A 278 0.65 -1.12 4.16
CA GLU A 278 1.64 -0.20 4.75
C GLU A 278 2.60 0.40 3.72
N ARG A 279 3.05 -0.40 2.75
CA ARG A 279 3.93 0.07 1.67
C ARG A 279 3.27 1.15 0.81
N PHE A 280 1.97 1.01 0.55
CA PHE A 280 1.21 2.02 -0.19
C PHE A 280 1.12 3.33 0.62
N GLN A 281 0.88 3.24 1.93
CA GLN A 281 0.84 4.43 2.80
C GLN A 281 2.18 5.17 2.80
N VAL A 282 3.30 4.44 2.86
CA VAL A 282 4.65 5.04 2.76
C VAL A 282 4.85 5.70 1.39
N LEU A 283 4.54 5.00 0.29
CA LEU A 283 4.66 5.58 -1.05
C LEU A 283 3.79 6.82 -1.22
N PHE A 284 2.55 6.80 -0.71
CA PHE A 284 1.65 7.94 -0.76
C PHE A 284 2.21 9.11 0.06
N ALA A 285 2.73 8.85 1.26
CA ALA A 285 3.36 9.87 2.09
C ALA A 285 4.60 10.48 1.42
N GLU A 286 5.46 9.66 0.79
CA GLU A 286 6.63 10.12 0.03
C GLU A 286 6.22 11.01 -1.16
N ILE A 287 5.17 10.62 -1.91
CA ILE A 287 4.65 11.42 -3.02
C ILE A 287 4.05 12.73 -2.51
N MET A 288 3.30 12.70 -1.41
CA MET A 288 2.71 13.88 -0.78
C MET A 288 3.78 14.82 -0.21
N ASP A 289 4.88 14.30 0.30
CA ASP A 289 6.00 15.12 0.77
C ASP A 289 6.73 15.78 -0.40
N ALA A 290 7.01 15.02 -1.46
CA ALA A 290 7.64 15.53 -2.67
C ALA A 290 6.76 16.57 -3.39
N SER A 291 5.44 16.35 -3.42
CA SER A 291 4.47 17.26 -4.05
C SER A 291 4.39 18.60 -3.31
N MET A 292 4.44 18.60 -1.97
CA MET A 292 4.53 19.82 -1.17
C MET A 292 5.84 20.58 -1.46
N GLU A 293 6.97 19.88 -1.60
CA GLU A 293 8.24 20.51 -1.96
C GLU A 293 8.19 21.15 -3.36
N GLU A 294 7.65 20.41 -4.33
CA GLU A 294 7.52 20.87 -5.71
C GLU A 294 6.60 22.09 -5.79
N PHE A 295 5.45 22.04 -5.13
CA PHE A 295 4.51 23.17 -5.07
C PHE A 295 5.19 24.44 -4.52
N ILE A 296 5.86 24.34 -3.37
CA ILE A 296 6.52 25.50 -2.76
C ILE A 296 7.59 26.08 -3.69
N LYS A 297 8.41 25.22 -4.31
CA LYS A 297 9.43 25.65 -5.27
C LYS A 297 8.82 26.29 -6.51
N THR A 298 7.80 25.68 -7.13
CA THR A 298 7.20 26.17 -8.37
C THR A 298 6.40 27.45 -8.15
N SER A 299 5.70 27.58 -7.03
CA SER A 299 4.78 28.70 -6.78
C SER A 299 5.48 29.94 -6.22
N TYR A 300 6.51 29.78 -5.37
CA TYR A 300 7.11 30.91 -4.63
C TYR A 300 8.54 31.26 -5.02
N SER A 301 9.24 30.44 -5.82
CA SER A 301 10.62 30.75 -6.22
C SER A 301 10.70 32.05 -7.02
N GLY A 302 11.62 32.93 -6.62
CA GLY A 302 11.82 34.23 -7.27
C GLY A 302 10.67 35.23 -7.13
N PHE A 303 9.60 34.90 -6.39
CA PHE A 303 8.49 35.81 -6.15
C PHE A 303 8.64 36.47 -4.77
N TRP A 304 9.01 37.75 -4.76
CA TRP A 304 9.25 38.53 -3.53
C TRP A 304 8.39 39.80 -3.41
N LYS A 305 7.45 40.01 -4.34
CA LYS A 305 6.63 41.22 -4.36
C LYS A 305 5.72 41.25 -3.14
N ALA A 306 5.65 42.39 -2.48
CA ALA A 306 4.62 42.63 -1.47
C ALA A 306 3.25 42.70 -2.17
N SER A 307 2.22 42.05 -1.61
CA SER A 307 0.85 42.23 -2.11
C SER A 307 0.46 43.69 -1.93
N GLU A 308 0.31 44.44 -3.03
CA GLU A 308 -0.03 45.87 -3.00
C GLU A 308 -1.49 46.13 -2.60
N GLN A 309 -2.28 45.10 -2.27
CA GLN A 309 -3.70 45.22 -1.93
C GLN A 309 -4.03 44.60 -0.56
N SER A 310 -3.77 45.36 0.50
CA SER A 310 -4.67 45.38 1.67
C SER A 310 -4.45 46.66 2.46
N SER A 311 -5.05 47.76 1.99
CA SER A 311 -5.29 48.95 2.78
C SER A 311 -6.42 48.69 3.80
N THR A 312 -6.21 47.74 4.71
CA THR A 312 -6.90 47.57 6.02
C THR A 312 -6.20 46.44 6.80
N PRO A 313 -5.42 46.74 7.86
CA PRO A 313 -4.82 45.69 8.69
C PRO A 313 -5.86 45.18 9.69
N GLY A 314 -6.37 43.97 9.45
CA GLY A 314 -6.97 43.14 10.51
C GLY A 314 -5.86 42.38 11.27
N PRO A 315 -6.00 42.05 12.56
CA PRO A 315 -4.86 41.68 13.40
C PRO A 315 -4.35 40.24 13.27
N SER A 316 -4.84 39.42 12.33
CA SER A 316 -4.63 37.96 12.45
C SER A 316 -4.74 37.14 11.17
N THR A 317 -4.82 37.75 9.99
CA THR A 317 -4.75 37.01 8.72
C THR A 317 -3.32 37.04 8.18
N LEU A 318 -2.69 35.87 8.03
CA LEU A 318 -1.46 35.74 7.24
C LEU A 318 -1.80 36.25 5.82
N THR A 319 -1.22 37.37 5.40
CA THR A 319 -1.44 37.95 4.07
C THR A 319 -0.27 37.60 3.14
N GLY A 320 -0.55 37.45 1.83
CA GLY A 320 0.47 37.13 0.83
C GLY A 320 0.80 35.63 0.70
N CYS A 321 2.08 35.30 0.48
CA CYS A 321 2.56 33.94 0.18
C CYS A 321 2.26 32.95 1.32
N LEU A 322 2.44 33.36 2.58
CA LEU A 322 2.16 32.53 3.75
C LEU A 322 0.66 32.25 3.94
N GLY A 323 -0.19 33.23 3.64
CA GLY A 323 -1.64 33.06 3.66
C GLY A 323 -2.12 32.07 2.61
N HIS A 324 -1.66 32.26 1.37
CA HIS A 324 -1.95 31.34 0.27
C HIS A 324 -1.40 29.92 0.52
N LEU A 325 -0.20 29.79 1.09
CA LEU A 325 0.35 28.50 1.45
C LEU A 325 -0.47 27.81 2.55
N SER A 326 -0.88 28.55 3.57
CA SER A 326 -1.69 27.99 4.66
C SER A 326 -3.07 27.56 4.15
N ASP A 327 -3.70 28.37 3.31
CA ASP A 327 -4.97 28.02 2.66
C ASP A 327 -4.83 26.78 1.77
N TRP A 328 -3.77 26.71 0.95
CA TRP A 328 -3.51 25.54 0.12
C TRP A 328 -3.28 24.27 0.95
N VAL A 329 -2.53 24.36 2.06
CA VAL A 329 -2.31 23.22 2.95
C VAL A 329 -3.60 22.76 3.60
N GLU A 330 -4.43 23.67 4.10
CA GLU A 330 -5.68 23.33 4.79
C GLU A 330 -6.77 22.84 3.83
N ASN A 331 -6.93 23.51 2.68
CA ASN A 331 -8.07 23.28 1.78
C ASN A 331 -7.76 22.38 0.58
N GLN A 332 -6.51 22.20 0.16
CA GLN A 332 -6.17 21.33 -0.97
C GLN A 332 -5.39 20.10 -0.50
N TYR A 333 -4.26 20.30 0.17
CA TYR A 333 -3.39 19.22 0.63
C TYR A 333 -4.07 18.36 1.71
N GLY A 334 -4.60 19.02 2.75
CA GLY A 334 -5.24 18.37 3.89
C GLY A 334 -6.51 17.65 3.49
N ARG A 335 -7.37 18.26 2.66
CA ARG A 335 -8.59 17.61 2.17
C ARG A 335 -8.29 16.35 1.35
N LEU A 336 -7.34 16.43 0.43
CA LEU A 336 -6.93 15.28 -0.36
C LEU A 336 -6.38 14.16 0.52
N ALA A 337 -5.53 14.48 1.50
CA ALA A 337 -5.03 13.49 2.44
C ALA A 337 -6.19 12.85 3.23
N VAL A 338 -7.10 13.64 3.80
CA VAL A 338 -8.26 13.14 4.55
C VAL A 338 -9.15 12.25 3.69
N GLU A 339 -9.43 12.65 2.45
CA GLU A 339 -10.23 11.86 1.51
C GLU A 339 -9.57 10.52 1.22
N VAL A 340 -8.27 10.50 0.90
CA VAL A 340 -7.53 9.25 0.66
C VAL A 340 -7.52 8.36 1.90
N PHE A 341 -7.08 8.86 3.06
CA PHE A 341 -6.99 8.04 4.28
C PHE A 341 -8.35 7.60 4.84
N SER A 342 -9.41 8.36 4.60
CA SER A 342 -10.77 7.93 4.96
C SER A 342 -11.17 6.63 4.23
N ARG A 343 -10.75 6.47 2.97
CA ARG A 343 -10.94 5.21 2.22
C ARG A 343 -10.05 4.09 2.75
N LEU A 344 -8.90 4.44 3.33
CA LEU A 344 -7.96 3.54 4.01
C LEU A 344 -8.37 3.17 5.43
N GLU A 345 -9.56 3.59 5.89
CA GLU A 345 -10.04 3.39 7.27
C GLU A 345 -9.12 4.01 8.34
N THR A 346 -8.22 4.91 7.93
CA THR A 346 -7.30 5.62 8.81
C THR A 346 -7.84 7.03 9.05
N ARG A 347 -7.91 7.44 10.32
CA ARG A 347 -8.39 8.79 10.67
C ARG A 347 -7.20 9.72 10.82
N ILE A 348 -7.21 10.81 10.04
CA ILE A 348 -6.28 11.93 10.21
C ILE A 348 -6.85 12.86 11.27
N ALA A 349 -6.00 13.26 12.22
CA ALA A 349 -6.37 14.24 13.22
C ALA A 349 -6.07 15.66 12.71
N TRP A 350 -6.78 16.65 13.24
CA TRP A 350 -6.54 18.06 12.90
C TRP A 350 -5.11 18.51 13.30
N SER A 351 -4.50 17.84 14.30
CA SER A 351 -3.09 18.03 14.67
C SER A 351 -2.11 17.70 13.54
N ASP A 352 -2.47 16.77 12.65
CA ASP A 352 -1.61 16.38 11.53
C ASP A 352 -1.61 17.49 10.48
N VAL A 353 -2.77 18.12 10.24
CA VAL A 353 -2.90 19.27 9.34
C VAL A 353 -2.10 20.47 9.86
N GLU A 354 -2.14 20.71 11.17
CA GLU A 354 -1.31 21.73 11.82
C GLU A 354 0.19 21.45 11.62
N CYS A 355 0.61 20.19 11.83
CA CYS A 355 1.99 19.78 11.60
C CYS A 355 2.41 19.98 10.13
N TRP A 356 1.56 19.62 9.17
CA TRP A 356 1.82 19.87 7.75
C TRP A 356 1.93 21.36 7.42
N ARG A 357 1.13 22.21 8.08
CA ARG A 357 1.24 23.66 7.96
C ARG A 357 2.59 24.16 8.48
N GLU A 358 3.03 23.70 9.65
CA GLU A 358 4.34 24.06 10.20
C GLU A 358 5.50 23.59 9.30
N ILE A 359 5.40 22.38 8.73
CA ILE A 359 6.37 21.84 7.77
C ILE A 359 6.41 22.70 6.51
N ALA A 360 5.26 23.05 5.94
CA ALA A 360 5.18 23.88 4.74
C ALA A 360 5.79 25.27 4.97
N VAL A 361 5.48 25.92 6.12
CA VAL A 361 6.09 27.19 6.51
C VAL A 361 7.60 27.05 6.68
N GLY A 362 8.08 25.96 7.29
CA GLY A 362 9.51 25.67 7.43
C GLY A 362 10.23 25.48 6.08
N ARG A 363 9.58 24.85 5.10
CA ARG A 363 10.09 24.68 3.73
C ARG A 363 10.16 26.01 3.00
N LEU A 364 9.12 26.84 3.10
CA LEU A 364 9.15 28.21 2.55
C LEU A 364 10.26 29.05 3.18
N ALA A 365 10.47 28.93 4.50
CA ALA A 365 11.59 29.58 5.20
C ALA A 365 12.94 29.20 4.58
N THR A 366 13.15 27.89 4.35
CA THR A 366 14.39 27.37 3.77
C THR A 366 14.61 27.90 2.36
N LEU A 367 13.55 27.97 1.54
CA LEU A 367 13.59 28.59 0.22
C LEU A 367 13.98 30.07 0.30
N ARG A 368 13.36 30.85 1.20
CA ARG A 368 13.69 32.27 1.38
C ARG A 368 15.11 32.51 1.91
N ILE A 369 15.63 31.63 2.77
CA ILE A 369 17.03 31.67 3.21
C ILE A 369 17.98 31.50 2.02
N GLN A 370 17.68 30.55 1.12
CA GLN A 370 18.48 30.33 -0.09
C GLN A 370 18.44 31.52 -1.06
N GLU A 371 17.29 32.21 -1.12
CA GLU A 371 17.08 33.40 -1.96
C GLU A 371 17.52 34.72 -1.31
N LEU A 372 17.94 34.72 -0.04
CA LEU A 372 18.18 35.96 0.73
C LEU A 372 19.18 36.91 0.07
N PHE A 373 20.20 36.38 -0.62
CA PHE A 373 21.14 37.21 -1.38
C PHE A 373 20.45 37.95 -2.52
N ASP A 374 19.57 37.28 -3.26
CA ASP A 374 18.81 37.87 -4.37
C ASP A 374 17.73 38.83 -3.86
N ILE A 375 17.09 38.51 -2.72
CA ILE A 375 16.19 39.42 -2.02
C ILE A 375 16.95 40.71 -1.64
N ALA A 376 18.15 40.61 -1.08
CA ALA A 376 18.94 41.78 -0.69
C ALA A 376 19.39 42.61 -1.90
N LEU A 377 19.71 41.98 -3.03
CA LEU A 377 20.05 42.68 -4.26
C LEU A 377 18.89 43.51 -4.84
N ASN A 378 17.67 42.97 -4.78
CA ASN A 378 16.47 43.60 -5.35
C ASN A 378 15.70 44.48 -4.34
N TRP A 379 16.34 44.85 -3.23
CA TRP A 379 15.74 45.75 -2.25
C TRP A 379 15.59 47.17 -2.81
N PRO A 380 14.44 47.86 -2.66
CA PRO A 380 13.30 47.58 -1.77
C PRO A 380 12.12 46.81 -2.39
N GLU A 381 12.17 46.48 -3.67
CA GLU A 381 11.05 45.81 -4.39
C GLU A 381 10.77 44.39 -3.86
N SER A 382 11.77 43.76 -3.27
CA SER A 382 11.73 42.41 -2.69
C SER A 382 11.20 42.33 -1.25
N ARG A 383 10.56 43.39 -0.73
CA ARG A 383 10.13 43.49 0.67
C ARG A 383 9.24 42.33 1.15
N GLY A 384 8.33 41.83 0.30
CA GLY A 384 7.45 40.72 0.65
C GLY A 384 8.21 39.43 0.98
N GLY A 385 9.27 39.12 0.21
CA GLY A 385 10.14 37.97 0.50
C GLY A 385 10.88 38.07 1.83
N LEU A 386 11.17 39.30 2.29
CA LEU A 386 11.79 39.54 3.59
C LEU A 386 10.78 39.39 4.75
N GLU A 387 9.53 39.80 4.55
CA GLU A 387 8.45 39.64 5.52
C GLU A 387 8.09 38.16 5.72
N ASP A 388 8.04 37.37 4.63
CA ASP A 388 7.92 35.90 4.68
C ASP A 388 9.03 35.28 5.56
N LEU A 389 10.28 35.71 5.34
CA LEU A 389 11.45 35.21 6.06
C LEU A 389 11.41 35.60 7.54
N ARG A 390 10.98 36.82 7.86
CA ARG A 390 10.90 37.31 9.25
C ARG A 390 9.95 36.47 10.09
N LEU A 391 8.78 36.14 9.54
CA LEU A 391 7.80 35.30 10.21
C LEU A 391 8.29 33.86 10.37
N ALA A 392 9.14 33.40 9.45
CA ALA A 392 9.62 32.03 9.41
C ALA A 392 10.94 31.79 10.18
N VAL A 393 11.73 32.80 10.52
CA VAL A 393 13.03 32.67 11.23
C VAL A 393 12.89 33.02 12.74
N SER A 394 11.90 32.41 13.39
CA SER A 394 11.65 32.59 14.83
C SER A 394 12.63 31.82 15.72
N THR A 395 13.15 30.69 15.26
CA THR A 395 13.99 29.78 16.06
C THR A 395 15.49 30.07 15.94
N PRO A 396 16.28 29.83 17.00
CA PRO A 396 17.74 29.98 16.96
C PRO A 396 18.41 29.13 15.87
N GLN A 397 17.93 27.92 15.64
CA GLN A 397 18.45 27.01 14.61
C GLN A 397 18.28 27.59 13.20
N ARG A 398 17.10 28.15 12.88
CA ARG A 398 16.87 28.81 11.58
C ARG A 398 17.71 30.06 11.42
N ARG A 399 17.96 30.81 12.51
CA ARG A 399 18.89 31.97 12.48
C ARG A 399 20.33 31.55 12.13
N LEU A 400 20.82 30.44 12.69
CA LEU A 400 22.14 29.90 12.35
C LEU A 400 22.21 29.42 10.89
N GLN A 401 21.20 28.67 10.44
CA GLN A 401 21.12 28.24 9.05
C GLN A 401 21.13 29.43 8.08
N LEU A 402 20.43 30.52 8.43
CA LEU A 402 20.42 31.75 7.66
C LEU A 402 21.82 32.37 7.56
N THR A 403 22.52 32.54 8.68
CA THR A 403 23.86 33.14 8.68
C THR A 403 24.86 32.30 7.88
N ASP A 404 24.83 30.97 8.04
CA ASP A 404 25.75 30.07 7.33
C ASP A 404 25.49 30.08 5.83
N THR A 405 24.23 29.93 5.42
CA THR A 405 23.83 29.93 4.00
C THR A 405 24.14 31.26 3.34
N PHE A 406 23.86 32.37 4.02
CA PHE A 406 24.11 33.70 3.51
C PHE A 406 25.61 34.00 3.40
N SER A 407 26.41 33.64 4.41
CA SER A 407 27.87 33.78 4.38
C SER A 407 28.49 33.03 3.20
N LEU A 408 28.05 31.80 2.94
CA LEU A 408 28.46 31.01 1.78
C LEU A 408 28.06 31.69 0.46
N ALA A 409 26.84 32.24 0.38
CA ALA A 409 26.39 32.99 -0.79
C ALA A 409 27.25 34.25 -1.04
N LEU A 410 27.62 34.98 0.01
CA LEU A 410 28.53 36.13 -0.07
C LEU A 410 29.90 35.74 -0.61
N GLN A 411 30.52 34.72 -0.03
CA GLN A 411 31.84 34.22 -0.44
C GLN A 411 31.83 33.82 -1.92
N LYS A 412 30.78 33.09 -2.34
CA LYS A 412 30.67 32.55 -3.70
C LYS A 412 30.31 33.61 -4.74
N ARG A 413 29.44 34.58 -4.43
CA ARG A 413 28.79 35.46 -5.42
C ARG A 413 29.26 36.91 -5.41
N LEU A 414 29.86 37.36 -4.30
CA LEU A 414 30.27 38.75 -4.10
C LEU A 414 31.76 38.89 -3.77
N LEU A 415 32.30 38.05 -2.89
CA LEU A 415 33.65 38.17 -2.36
C LEU A 415 34.67 37.32 -3.14
N HIS A 416 34.62 37.42 -4.47
CA HIS A 416 35.60 36.77 -5.35
C HIS A 416 36.36 37.81 -6.18
N PRO A 417 37.61 37.54 -6.60
CA PRO A 417 38.47 38.52 -7.28
C PRO A 417 37.93 39.11 -8.59
N GLY A 418 36.89 38.49 -9.17
CA GLY A 418 36.24 38.94 -10.40
C GLY A 418 35.14 40.01 -10.23
N ARG A 419 34.86 40.49 -9.00
CA ARG A 419 33.86 41.55 -8.76
C ARG A 419 34.48 42.94 -8.71
N SER A 420 33.78 43.93 -9.29
CA SER A 420 34.21 45.32 -9.20
C SER A 420 33.97 45.87 -7.79
N THR A 421 34.84 46.79 -7.34
CA THR A 421 34.69 47.46 -6.04
C THR A 421 33.38 48.26 -5.95
N SER A 422 32.94 48.84 -7.08
CA SER A 422 31.65 49.52 -7.17
C SER A 422 30.47 48.59 -6.91
N ASP A 423 30.44 47.41 -7.54
CA ASP A 423 29.36 46.43 -7.34
C ASP A 423 29.32 45.92 -5.90
N ILE A 424 30.50 45.66 -5.31
CA ILE A 424 30.62 45.22 -3.92
C ILE A 424 30.00 46.26 -2.98
N LEU A 425 30.34 47.53 -3.14
CA LEU A 425 29.81 48.60 -2.30
C LEU A 425 28.31 48.80 -2.48
N GLN A 426 27.81 48.77 -3.72
CA GLN A 426 26.38 48.94 -3.99
C GLN A 426 25.56 47.79 -3.41
N THR A 427 26.02 46.55 -3.61
CA THR A 427 25.39 45.36 -3.00
C THR A 427 25.44 45.43 -1.48
N TYR A 428 26.56 45.87 -0.88
CA TYR A 428 26.69 46.02 0.56
C TYR A 428 25.71 47.04 1.16
N ILE A 429 25.49 48.18 0.48
CA ILE A 429 24.50 49.18 0.89
C ILE A 429 23.09 48.58 0.88
N SER A 430 22.72 47.85 -0.17
CA SER A 430 21.42 47.18 -0.24
C SER A 430 21.26 46.14 0.87
N MET A 431 22.30 45.32 1.12
CA MET A 431 22.30 44.34 2.21
C MET A 431 22.08 44.98 3.58
N ILE A 432 22.79 46.08 3.92
CA ILE A 432 22.58 46.79 5.19
C ILE A 432 21.12 47.20 5.35
N ARG A 433 20.51 47.75 4.29
CA ARG A 433 19.10 48.18 4.31
C ARG A 433 18.15 46.99 4.52
N THR A 434 18.39 45.88 3.83
CA THR A 434 17.60 44.64 3.96
C THR A 434 17.72 44.05 5.37
N PHE A 435 18.93 43.91 5.93
CA PHE A 435 19.12 43.36 7.28
C PHE A 435 18.58 44.26 8.38
N HIS A 436 18.66 45.59 8.21
CA HIS A 436 18.01 46.52 9.12
C HIS A 436 16.49 46.35 9.15
N ALA A 437 15.88 46.05 8.00
CA ALA A 437 14.45 45.75 7.91
C ALA A 437 14.10 44.36 8.49
N LEU A 438 14.99 43.37 8.35
CA LEU A 438 14.80 42.02 8.89
C LEU A 438 14.92 41.96 10.41
N ASP A 439 15.90 42.67 10.98
CA ASP A 439 16.25 42.63 12.39
C ASP A 439 16.32 44.04 12.98
N HIS A 440 15.23 44.48 13.62
CA HIS A 440 15.18 45.78 14.29
C HIS A 440 16.08 45.85 15.53
N SER A 441 16.64 44.72 15.99
CA SER A 441 17.45 44.61 17.21
C SER A 441 18.97 44.63 16.99
N LYS A 442 19.46 44.63 15.73
CA LYS A 442 20.89 44.60 15.35
C LYS A 442 21.68 43.34 15.79
N VAL A 443 21.02 42.30 16.32
CA VAL A 443 21.69 41.12 16.91
C VAL A 443 22.28 40.17 15.84
N LEU A 444 21.69 40.08 14.65
CA LEU A 444 22.25 39.26 13.56
C LEU A 444 23.53 39.86 12.95
N LEU A 445 23.64 41.20 12.90
CA LEU A 445 24.78 41.89 12.28
C LEU A 445 26.02 41.95 13.19
N ASP A 446 25.87 41.89 14.51
CA ASP A 446 27.00 41.95 15.44
C ASP A 446 27.76 40.62 15.53
N ARG A 447 27.12 39.48 15.23
CA ARG A 447 27.78 38.17 15.28
C ARG A 447 28.72 37.92 14.09
N ASP A 448 28.40 38.45 12.91
CA ASP A 448 29.27 38.38 11.73
C ASP A 448 30.50 39.31 11.83
N ARG A 449 30.44 40.34 12.68
CA ARG A 449 31.62 41.16 13.03
C ARG A 449 32.51 40.51 14.08
N GLY A 450 31.95 39.71 14.99
CA GLY A 450 32.67 39.06 16.08
C GLY A 450 33.60 37.92 15.66
N HIS A 451 33.33 37.23 14.55
CA HIS A 451 34.18 36.11 14.08
C HIS A 451 35.37 36.51 13.18
N ARG A 452 35.52 37.80 12.83
CA ARG A 452 36.68 38.30 12.07
C ARG A 452 37.72 39.08 12.90
N LEU A 453 37.56 39.14 14.22
CA LEU A 453 38.51 39.78 15.13
C LEU A 453 39.21 38.80 16.09
N ALA A 454 39.04 37.48 15.90
CA ALA A 454 39.63 36.43 16.73
C ALA A 454 40.43 35.37 15.94
N LEU A 455 40.81 35.69 14.70
CA LEU A 455 41.88 35.06 13.91
C LEU A 455 42.65 36.19 13.23
#